data_AF-A0A3N5UPD3-F1
#
_entry.id   AF-A0A3N5UPD3-F1
#
_cell.length_a   1.000
_cell.length_b   1.000
_cell.length_c   1.000
_cell.angle_alpha   90.00
_cell.angle_beta   90.00
_cell.angle_gamma   90.00
#
_symmetry.space_group_name_H-M   'P 1'
#
loop_
_entity.id
_entity.type
_entity.pdbx_description
1 polymer ?
#
loop_
_entity_poly.entity_id
_entity_poly.type
_entity_poly.pdbx_seq_one_letter_code
_entity_poly.pdbx_strand_id
1 'polypeptide(L)' 'MNKAEPRTNEVLLKDNKDWLHFARPYQLITAEKPSDVLRALQEIERLVFVNHWYAAGFLSYEAA' A
#
# COMPACT_ATOMS: atom_id res chain seq x y z
N MET A 1 -24.79 -3.12 -8.79
CA MET A 1 -23.34 -2.90 -8.62
C MET A 1 -22.66 -4.25 -8.57
N ASN A 2 -21.90 -4.63 -9.59
CA ASN A 2 -21.06 -5.83 -9.52
C ASN A 2 -19.89 -5.52 -8.58
N LYS A 3 -19.81 -6.24 -7.46
CA LYS A 3 -18.63 -6.21 -6.59
C LYS A 3 -17.52 -6.92 -7.36
N ALA A 4 -16.56 -6.17 -7.89
CA ALA A 4 -15.33 -6.75 -8.40
C ALA A 4 -14.59 -7.36 -7.20
N GLU A 5 -14.44 -8.68 -7.18
CA GLU A 5 -13.56 -9.33 -6.20
C GLU A 5 -12.13 -8.95 -6.55
N PRO A 6 -11.34 -8.42 -5.59
CA PRO A 6 -9.96 -8.06 -5.85
C PRO A 6 -9.18 -9.32 -6.22
N ARG A 7 -8.45 -9.27 -7.34
CA ARG A 7 -7.54 -10.36 -7.72
C ARG A 7 -6.35 -10.36 -6.75
N THR A 8 -5.63 -11.48 -6.66
CA THR A 8 -4.41 -11.60 -5.82
C THR A 8 -3.47 -10.41 -6.07
N ASN A 9 -3.10 -9.70 -5.00
CA ASN A 9 -2.25 -8.50 -4.98
C ASN A 9 -2.86 -7.21 -5.56
N GLU A 10 -4.19 -7.08 -5.61
CA GLU A 10 -4.86 -5.79 -5.83
C GLU A 10 -5.15 -5.08 -4.51
N VAL A 11 -5.06 -3.75 -4.51
CA VAL A 11 -5.34 -2.91 -3.33
C VAL A 11 -6.44 -1.90 -3.67
N LEU A 12 -7.47 -1.85 -2.83
CA LEU A 12 -8.52 -0.83 -2.88
C LEU A 12 -8.31 0.12 -1.71
N LEU A 13 -8.07 1.40 -1.99
CA LEU A 13 -7.96 2.45 -0.98
C LEU A 13 -9.18 3.37 -1.07
N LYS A 14 -9.81 3.65 0.08
CA LYS A 14 -10.86 4.66 0.16
C LYS A 14 -10.23 6.03 0.31
N ASP A 15 -10.46 6.91 -0.66
CA ASP A 15 -10.12 8.33 -0.56
C ASP A 15 -11.40 9.15 -0.55
N ASN A 16 -11.76 9.70 0.62
CA ASN A 16 -13.00 10.45 0.84
C ASN A 16 -14.25 9.69 0.34
N LYS A 17 -14.84 10.12 -0.78
CA LYS A 17 -16.03 9.51 -1.38
C LYS A 17 -15.71 8.52 -2.49
N ASP A 18 -14.46 8.44 -2.94
CA ASP A 18 -14.04 7.63 -4.07
C ASP A 18 -13.23 6.40 -3.64
N TRP A 19 -13.11 5.44 -4.54
CA TRP A 19 -12.30 4.22 -4.33
C TRP A 19 -11.18 4.24 -5.36
N LEU A 20 -9.95 4.28 -4.88
CA LEU A 20 -8.75 4.14 -5.70
C LEU A 20 -8.43 2.66 -5.83
N HIS A 21 -8.28 2.18 -7.07
CA HIS A 21 -7.93 0.80 -7.37
C HIS A 21 -6.51 0.73 -7.90
N PHE A 22 -5.64 0.08 -7.14
CA PHE A 22 -4.27 -0.21 -7.54
C PHE A 22 -4.22 -1.67 -7.99
N ALA A 23 -3.99 -1.84 -9.29
CA ALA A 23 -3.87 -3.15 -9.92
C ALA A 23 -2.43 -3.36 -10.42
N ARG A 24 -1.95 -4.61 -10.29
CA ARG A 24 -0.62 -5.05 -10.77
C ARG A 24 0.55 -4.24 -10.16
N PRO A 25 0.66 -4.14 -8.81
CA PRO A 25 1.82 -3.50 -8.20
C PRO A 25 3.10 -4.28 -8.53
N TYR A 26 4.22 -3.58 -8.69
CA TYR A 26 5.54 -4.23 -8.79
C TYR A 26 5.87 -5.02 -7.51
N GLN A 27 5.47 -4.49 -6.36
CA GLN A 27 5.62 -5.13 -5.06
C GLN A 27 4.53 -4.63 -4.11
N LEU A 28 3.94 -5.55 -3.33
CA LEU A 28 3.03 -5.23 -2.24
C LEU A 28 3.82 -5.37 -0.92
N ILE A 29 3.84 -4.30 -0.11
CA ILE A 29 4.50 -4.27 1.20
C ILE A 29 3.43 -4.05 2.26
N THR A 30 3.38 -4.95 3.25
CA THR A 30 2.45 -4.89 4.39
C THR A 30 3.23 -4.83 5.70
N ALA A 31 2.69 -4.10 6.68
CA ALA A 31 3.20 -4.05 8.05
C ALA A 31 2.04 -4.32 9.01
N GLU A 32 2.18 -5.33 9.87
CA GLU A 32 1.11 -5.75 10.78
C GLU A 32 1.32 -5.23 12.21
N LYS A 33 2.57 -4.97 12.60
CA LYS A 33 2.93 -4.47 13.94
C LYS A 33 3.62 -3.11 13.82
N PRO A 34 3.51 -2.24 14.85
CA PRO A 34 4.21 -0.94 14.86
C PRO A 34 5.71 -1.05 14.58
N SER A 35 6.37 -2.11 15.07
CA SER A 35 7.78 -2.39 14.83
C SER A 35 8.13 -2.67 13.36
N ASP A 36 7.16 -3.08 12.55
CA ASP A 36 7.37 -3.43 11.15
C ASP A 36 7.34 -2.19 10.26
N VAL A 37 6.64 -1.14 10.71
CA VAL A 37 6.39 0.09 9.96
C VAL A 37 7.69 0.74 9.52
N LEU A 38 8.66 0.92 10.42
CA LEU A 38 9.93 1.56 10.10
C LEU A 38 10.68 0.79 9.00
N ARG A 39 10.74 -0.54 9.12
CA ARG A 39 11.40 -1.40 8.12
C ARG A 39 10.67 -1.35 6.77
N ALA A 40 9.34 -1.36 6.78
CA ALA A 40 8.53 -1.26 5.57
C ALA A 40 8.75 0.08 4.85
N LEU A 41 8.81 1.20 5.60
CA LEU A 41 9.07 2.53 5.03
C LEU A 41 10.47 2.63 4.40
N GLN A 42 11.50 2.12 5.09
CA GLN A 42 12.87 2.09 4.55
C GLN A 42 12.95 1.30 3.24
N GLU A 43 12.25 0.17 3.16
CA GLU A 43 12.23 -0.63 1.93
C GLU A 43 11.46 0.08 0.80
N ILE A 44 10.35 0.74 1.10
CA ILE A 44 9.62 1.58 0.13
C ILE A 44 10.53 2.68 -0.41
N GLU A 45 11.20 3.44 0.47
CA GLU A 45 12.13 4.51 0.08
C GLU A 45 13.24 3.98 -0.84
N ARG A 46 13.85 2.83 -0.48
CA ARG A 46 14.88 2.20 -1.29
C ARG A 46 14.37 1.84 -2.68
N LEU A 47 13.20 1.21 -2.78
CA LEU A 47 12.61 0.79 -4.06
C LEU A 47 12.22 1.98 -4.94
N VAL A 48 11.65 3.02 -4.34
CA VAL A 48 11.32 4.28 -5.03
C VAL A 48 12.59 4.92 -5.59
N PHE A 49 13.65 5.01 -4.78
CA PHE A 49 14.88 5.68 -5.19
C PHE A 49 15.68 4.90 -6.23
N VAL A 50 15.92 3.61 -5.98
CA VAL A 50 16.78 2.76 -6.85
C VAL A 50 16.11 2.45 -8.18
N ASN A 51 14.79 2.20 -8.17
CA ASN A 51 14.07 1.77 -9.37
C ASN A 51 13.28 2.91 -10.04
N HIS A 52 13.31 4.12 -9.48
CA HIS A 52 12.46 5.25 -9.89
C HIS A 52 10.97 4.89 -9.91
N TRP A 53 10.54 4.09 -8.95
CA TRP A 53 9.14 3.67 -8.80
C TRP A 53 8.31 4.70 -8.03
N TYR A 54 7.00 4.60 -8.17
CA TYR A 54 6.04 5.31 -7.32
C TYR A 54 5.49 4.36 -6.27
N ALA A 55 5.25 4.88 -5.07
CA ALA A 55 4.58 4.17 -3.99
C ALA A 55 3.24 4.84 -3.68
N ALA A 56 2.22 4.03 -3.43
CA ALA A 56 0.92 4.46 -2.96
C ALA A 56 0.42 3.45 -1.92
N GLY A 57 -0.24 3.95 -0.88
CA GLY A 57 -0.62 3.12 0.26
C GLY A 57 -1.32 3.90 1.34
N PHE A 58 -1.64 3.22 2.43
CA PHE A 58 -2.26 3.80 3.61
C PHE A 58 -1.54 3.28 4.86
N LEU A 59 -1.37 4.14 5.84
CA LEU A 59 -0.80 3.80 7.14
C LEU A 59 -1.81 4.21 8.22
N SER A 60 -2.54 3.24 8.79
CA SER A 60 -3.26 3.45 10.04
C SER A 60 -2.34 3.13 11.20
N TYR A 61 -2.12 4.11 12.05
CA TYR A 61 -1.50 3.91 13.35
C TYR A 61 -2.40 4.57 14.39
N GLU A 62 -2.92 3.76 15.32
CA GLU A 62 -3.57 4.26 16.54
C GLU A 62 -2.44 4.76 17.44
N ALA A 63 -2.33 6.07 17.62
CA ALA A 63 -1.42 6.63 18.62
C ALA A 63 -1.95 6.29 20.02
N ALA A 64 -1.16 5.55 20.81
CA ALA A 64 -1.46 5.21 22.20
C ALA A 64 -1.13 6.35 23.17
#